data_AF-A0A1M2VWF1-F1
#
_entry.id   AF-A0A1M2VWF1-F1
#
_cell.length_a   1.000
_cell.length_b   1.000
_cell.length_c   1.000
_cell.angle_alpha   90.00
_cell.angle_beta   90.00
_cell.angle_gamma   90.00
#
_symmetry.space_group_name_H-M   'P 1'
#
loop_
_entity.id
_entity.type
_entity.pdbx_description
1 polymer ?
#
loop_
_entity_poly.entity_id
_entity_poly.type
_entity_poly.pdbx_seq_one_letter_code
_entity_poly.pdbx_strand_id
1 'polypeptide(L)'
;MASRSAPSAASTTTSDTPPPATNAVAAEGTLYVSQPYRSSSNKLRAMVTFAPRKSHFDISNEHSGANEFRGFFTLFWISLFLFVVSTYVRSVETNGYILDFEFATMFSRDAITLAISDAVLVLNTGLCVPFAYAMSKGWIRYYYFGIVLQHLWQAAVLGMAITWTFNRQWPWVQSGFFTLHSFVMMMKMHSYLSTNGQLAYTHHKAEKVFAQLQEAADAEGGWDAALNKAEGAMLEQDATVPQGTPAELEDTPAGSTTSYVDARTAVTLRQRLAARAAAGATAEGAPVQTTGTRILPPGATAIPTHPPTPSEVLVHHPSATIAELAQTHAELERELRGPVEGRVRWPANITLRAFAWYQLTPTLVYELEYPRTDRIRPLYVFEKTVAFFGTFALLYTIVETFIIPLTPTKEQSFARSLLDLALPFMISYLLLFYIIFECICNGFAELSYFADRQFYDDWWNSTSWDEFSRKWNRPVHTFLLRHVYASTMSSYKLTRQSAMFVTFLLSAAAHELVMAIVTKKIRFYLFALQIAQIPLIAIGRIPAIRRNKLLGNIVFWIGLYAGFPLLCVAYCAY
;
A
#
# COMPACT_ATOMS: atom_id res chain seq x y z
N MET A 1 -43.39 -48.61 38.30
CA MET A 1 -43.29 -50.05 37.96
C MET A 1 -41.85 -50.31 37.52
N ALA A 2 -41.14 -51.17 38.26
CA ALA A 2 -39.82 -51.82 38.05
C ALA A 2 -38.64 -50.92 37.61
N SER A 3 -37.56 -50.65 38.36
CA SER A 3 -36.74 -51.36 39.35
C SER A 3 -35.81 -52.49 38.82
N ARG A 4 -34.55 -52.44 39.32
CA ARG A 4 -33.41 -53.39 39.26
C ARG A 4 -32.38 -53.15 38.14
N SER A 5 -31.06 -53.32 38.30
CA SER A 5 -30.09 -53.46 39.42
C SER A 5 -28.70 -53.68 38.77
N ALA A 6 -27.61 -53.24 39.42
CA ALA A 6 -26.18 -53.57 39.13
C ALA A 6 -25.90 -55.12 39.23
N PRO A 7 -24.67 -55.70 39.11
CA PRO A 7 -23.29 -55.13 39.18
C PRO A 7 -22.18 -55.81 38.30
N SER A 8 -20.91 -55.40 38.40
CA SER A 8 -19.73 -56.26 38.67
C SER A 8 -18.40 -55.65 38.20
N ALA A 9 -17.42 -55.63 39.10
CA ALA A 9 -16.01 -55.34 38.86
C ALA A 9 -15.26 -56.57 38.34
N ALA A 10 -14.19 -56.37 37.56
CA ALA A 10 -13.05 -57.30 37.46
C ALA A 10 -11.80 -56.57 36.91
N SER A 11 -10.72 -56.65 37.67
CA SER A 11 -9.36 -56.20 37.34
C SER A 11 -8.63 -57.24 36.49
N THR A 12 -7.92 -56.83 35.44
CA THR A 12 -6.70 -57.53 34.98
C THR A 12 -5.76 -56.58 34.23
N THR A 13 -4.49 -56.62 34.62
CA THR A 13 -3.30 -55.95 34.08
C THR A 13 -2.84 -56.52 32.73
N THR A 14 -2.32 -55.67 31.82
CA THR A 14 -0.94 -55.66 31.22
C THR A 14 -0.86 -55.11 29.77
N SER A 15 0.23 -54.34 29.53
CA SER A 15 1.04 -54.13 28.32
C SER A 15 0.56 -53.29 27.12
N ASP A 16 1.33 -52.22 26.92
CA ASP A 16 2.00 -51.75 25.69
C ASP A 16 1.29 -50.96 24.57
N THR A 17 1.87 -49.76 24.35
CA THR A 17 1.93 -48.89 23.15
C THR A 17 0.67 -48.12 22.70
N PRO A 18 0.69 -46.76 22.69
CA PRO A 18 -0.29 -45.97 21.96
C PRO A 18 0.14 -45.70 20.50
N PRO A 19 -0.82 -45.57 19.55
CA PRO A 19 -0.54 -45.25 18.15
C PRO A 19 -0.28 -43.74 17.96
N PRO A 20 0.33 -43.33 16.82
CA PRO A 20 0.88 -41.98 16.64
C PRO A 20 -0.21 -40.93 16.44
N ALA A 21 0.08 -39.74 16.99
CA ALA A 21 -0.76 -38.56 16.97
C ALA A 21 -0.97 -37.99 15.55
N THR A 22 -2.23 -37.80 15.17
CA THR A 22 -2.63 -36.96 14.04
C THR A 22 -2.73 -35.50 14.47
N ASN A 23 -1.83 -34.68 13.91
CA ASN A 23 -1.85 -33.23 13.69
C ASN A 23 -3.01 -32.43 14.32
N ALA A 24 -2.73 -31.76 15.43
CA ALA A 24 -3.53 -30.63 15.91
C ALA A 24 -2.99 -29.32 15.32
N VAL A 25 -3.86 -28.62 14.60
CA VAL A 25 -3.69 -27.27 14.07
C VAL A 25 -3.43 -26.31 15.23
N ALA A 26 -2.29 -25.60 15.20
CA ALA A 26 -1.93 -24.63 16.23
C ALA A 26 -2.87 -23.41 16.19
N ALA A 27 -3.53 -23.15 17.31
CA ALA A 27 -4.39 -22.01 17.54
C ALA A 27 -3.56 -20.72 17.78
N GLU A 28 -4.10 -19.61 17.29
CA GLU A 28 -3.56 -18.26 17.37
C GLU A 28 -3.29 -17.80 18.81
N GLY A 29 -2.13 -17.14 19.02
CA GLY A 29 -1.87 -16.35 20.22
C GLY A 29 -0.53 -16.61 20.89
N THR A 30 0.59 -16.33 20.21
CA THR A 30 1.91 -16.23 20.87
C THR A 30 2.50 -14.84 20.71
N LEU A 31 2.85 -14.26 21.85
CA LEU A 31 3.45 -12.94 22.00
C LEU A 31 4.94 -13.04 21.60
N TYR A 32 5.25 -12.73 20.34
CA TYR A 32 6.62 -12.74 19.81
C TYR A 32 7.41 -11.53 20.34
N VAL A 33 8.44 -11.79 21.15
CA VAL A 33 9.40 -10.76 21.59
C VAL A 33 10.64 -10.85 20.71
N SER A 34 10.77 -9.95 19.74
CA SER A 34 11.93 -9.84 18.84
C SER A 34 13.15 -9.23 19.54
N GLN A 35 14.36 -9.61 19.10
CA GLN A 35 15.59 -8.86 19.39
C GLN A 35 15.57 -7.48 18.70
N PRO A 36 16.14 -6.42 19.32
CA PRO A 36 16.23 -5.11 18.68
C PRO A 36 17.27 -5.14 17.54
N TYR A 37 16.80 -5.05 16.29
CA TYR A 37 17.66 -4.83 15.12
C TYR A 37 17.91 -3.32 14.91
N ARG A 38 19.18 -2.93 14.77
CA ARG A 38 19.63 -1.55 14.60
C ARG A 38 19.98 -1.29 13.13
N SER A 39 19.17 -0.49 12.44
CA SER A 39 19.57 0.08 11.15
C SER A 39 20.45 1.31 11.41
N SER A 40 21.70 1.29 10.94
CA SER A 40 22.70 2.38 11.08
C SER A 40 22.40 3.60 10.16
N SER A 41 21.14 3.97 9.97
CA SER A 41 20.79 5.14 9.16
C SER A 41 19.79 6.05 9.86
N ASN A 42 20.28 7.19 10.36
CA ASN A 42 19.47 8.33 10.84
C ASN A 42 18.67 9.04 9.71
N LYS A 43 18.33 8.33 8.62
CA LYS A 43 17.49 8.87 7.55
C LYS A 43 16.05 8.42 7.79
N LEU A 44 15.16 9.38 8.03
CA LEU A 44 13.71 9.18 8.00
C LEU A 44 13.31 8.66 6.60
N ARG A 45 13.09 7.35 6.49
CA ARG A 45 12.65 6.68 5.26
C ARG A 45 11.20 6.26 5.45
N ALA A 46 10.32 6.76 4.60
CA ALA A 46 8.92 6.41 4.66
C ALA A 46 8.72 4.97 4.16
N MET A 47 8.44 4.07 5.09
CA MET A 47 8.28 2.64 4.84
C MET A 47 6.88 2.38 4.25
N VAL A 48 6.82 1.85 3.04
CA VAL A 48 5.60 1.28 2.47
C VAL A 48 5.65 -0.23 2.73
N THR A 49 4.90 -0.70 3.73
CA THR A 49 4.78 -2.14 3.99
C THR A 49 3.42 -2.62 3.54
N PHE A 50 3.44 -3.56 2.60
CA PHE A 50 2.25 -4.31 2.20
C PHE A 50 1.99 -5.43 3.19
N ALA A 51 0.75 -5.56 3.64
CA ALA A 51 0.34 -6.65 4.52
C ALA A 51 -1.06 -7.14 4.11
N PRO A 52 -1.41 -8.41 4.34
CA PRO A 52 -2.78 -8.88 4.15
C PRO A 52 -3.74 -8.05 5.01
N ARG A 53 -4.63 -7.28 4.36
CA ARG A 53 -5.58 -6.37 5.02
C ARG A 53 -6.89 -6.37 4.26
N LYS A 54 -7.99 -6.33 5.00
CA LYS A 54 -9.35 -6.19 4.43
C LYS A 54 -9.71 -4.71 4.29
N SER A 55 -10.56 -4.40 3.31
CA SER A 55 -11.12 -3.06 3.16
C SER A 55 -12.02 -2.71 4.36
N HIS A 56 -12.19 -1.42 4.66
CA HIS A 56 -13.03 -0.96 5.78
C HIS A 56 -14.52 -1.32 5.57
N PHE A 57 -15.04 -1.19 4.35
CA PHE A 57 -16.42 -1.58 4.01
C PHE A 57 -16.59 -3.08 3.67
N ASP A 58 -15.55 -3.90 3.83
CA ASP A 58 -15.67 -5.35 3.60
C ASP A 58 -16.50 -6.00 4.72
N ILE A 59 -17.55 -6.74 4.35
CA ILE A 59 -18.43 -7.44 5.31
C ILE A 59 -17.70 -8.48 6.16
N SER A 60 -16.56 -8.99 5.68
CA SER A 60 -15.73 -9.96 6.38
C SER A 60 -14.71 -9.31 7.31
N ASN A 61 -14.68 -7.97 7.40
CA ASN A 61 -13.82 -7.24 8.31
C ASN A 61 -14.40 -7.24 9.73
N GLU A 62 -13.66 -7.82 10.68
CA GLU A 62 -14.07 -7.97 12.08
C GLU A 62 -14.33 -6.62 12.76
N HIS A 63 -13.53 -5.60 12.43
CA HIS A 63 -13.74 -4.25 12.92
C HIS A 63 -15.00 -3.59 12.34
N SER A 64 -15.41 -3.97 11.13
CA SER A 64 -16.63 -3.49 10.49
C SER A 64 -17.88 -4.17 11.10
N GLY A 65 -17.76 -5.45 11.45
CA GLY A 65 -18.82 -6.21 12.12
C GLY A 65 -19.19 -5.67 13.50
N ALA A 66 -18.23 -5.09 14.22
CA ALA A 66 -18.42 -4.48 15.55
C ALA A 66 -18.90 -3.02 15.52
N ASN A 67 -19.12 -2.43 14.34
CA ASN A 67 -19.48 -1.01 14.21
C ASN A 67 -20.96 -0.77 14.56
N GLU A 68 -21.20 0.07 15.57
CA GLU A 68 -22.53 0.48 16.05
C GLU A 68 -23.38 1.16 14.95
N PHE A 69 -22.75 1.78 13.94
CA PHE A 69 -23.44 2.50 12.86
C PHE A 69 -23.81 1.62 11.65
N ARG A 70 -23.60 0.30 11.72
CA ARG A 70 -23.92 -0.62 10.60
C ARG A 70 -25.37 -0.51 10.15
N GLY A 71 -26.32 -0.37 11.08
CA GLY A 71 -27.74 -0.21 10.75
C GLY A 71 -28.02 1.03 9.90
N PHE A 72 -27.39 2.17 10.22
CA PHE A 72 -27.50 3.40 9.43
C PHE A 72 -26.88 3.25 8.04
N PHE A 73 -25.76 2.53 7.93
CA PHE A 73 -25.16 2.23 6.63
C PHE A 73 -26.10 1.39 5.75
N THR A 74 -26.73 0.35 6.30
CA THR A 74 -27.72 -0.45 5.57
C THR A 74 -28.95 0.39 5.20
N LEU A 75 -29.46 1.20 6.12
CA LEU A 75 -30.59 2.11 5.87
C LEU A 75 -30.27 3.12 4.74
N PHE A 76 -29.05 3.66 4.72
CA PHE A 76 -28.59 4.56 3.67
C PHE A 76 -28.70 3.92 2.29
N TRP A 77 -28.19 2.69 2.11
CA TRP A 77 -28.27 2.00 0.81
C TRP A 77 -29.69 1.61 0.42
N ILE A 78 -30.53 1.19 1.38
CA ILE A 78 -31.96 0.93 1.11
C ILE A 78 -32.66 2.22 0.66
N SER A 79 -32.38 3.34 1.34
CA SER A 79 -32.97 4.64 1.02
C SER A 79 -32.55 5.13 -0.35
N LEU A 80 -31.26 4.96 -0.70
CA LEU A 80 -30.75 5.27 -2.04
C LEU A 80 -31.37 4.39 -3.11
N PHE A 81 -31.55 3.10 -2.85
CA PHE A 81 -32.21 2.19 -3.80
C PHE A 81 -33.66 2.63 -4.06
N LEU A 82 -34.42 2.90 -2.99
CA LEU A 82 -35.80 3.39 -3.11
C LEU A 82 -35.86 4.75 -3.82
N PHE A 83 -34.89 5.63 -3.57
CA PHE A 83 -34.76 6.90 -4.26
C PHE A 83 -34.55 6.74 -5.76
N VAL A 84 -33.69 5.81 -6.19
CA VAL A 84 -33.47 5.50 -7.63
C VAL A 84 -34.75 4.96 -8.24
N VAL A 85 -35.39 3.97 -7.61
CA VAL A 85 -36.64 3.39 -8.10
C VAL A 85 -37.72 4.45 -8.23
N SER A 86 -37.90 5.29 -7.21
CA SER A 86 -38.86 6.41 -7.23
C SER A 86 -38.56 7.40 -8.34
N THR A 87 -37.28 7.74 -8.55
CA THR A 87 -36.87 8.65 -9.63
C THR A 87 -37.16 8.06 -11.01
N TYR A 88 -36.92 6.76 -11.20
CA TYR A 88 -37.22 6.05 -12.45
C TYR A 88 -38.72 5.97 -12.73
N VAL A 89 -39.54 5.65 -11.72
CA VAL A 89 -41.00 5.67 -11.84
C VAL A 89 -41.48 7.06 -12.26
N ARG A 90 -41.00 8.11 -11.59
CA ARG A 90 -41.35 9.49 -11.91
C ARG A 90 -40.91 9.93 -13.31
N SER A 91 -39.73 9.48 -13.74
CA SER A 91 -39.21 9.72 -15.09
C SER A 91 -40.11 9.09 -16.15
N VAL A 92 -40.55 7.84 -15.95
CA VAL A 92 -41.50 7.16 -16.84
C VAL A 92 -42.84 7.89 -16.88
N GLU A 93 -43.35 8.33 -15.73
CA GLU A 93 -44.63 9.05 -15.66
C GLU A 93 -44.59 10.42 -16.34
N THR A 94 -43.44 11.11 -16.30
CA THR A 94 -43.30 12.49 -16.80
C THR A 94 -42.89 12.51 -18.28
N ASN A 95 -41.94 11.67 -18.66
CA ASN A 95 -41.27 11.71 -19.96
C ASN A 95 -41.61 10.51 -20.87
N GLY A 96 -42.22 9.46 -20.31
CA GLY A 96 -42.53 8.20 -21.02
C GLY A 96 -41.35 7.23 -21.14
N TYR A 97 -40.18 7.58 -20.61
CA TYR A 97 -38.97 6.76 -20.63
C TYR A 97 -38.26 6.75 -19.27
N ILE A 98 -37.49 5.69 -18.98
CA ILE A 98 -36.87 5.47 -17.65
C ILE A 98 -35.67 6.39 -17.42
N LEU A 99 -34.82 6.56 -18.42
CA LEU A 99 -33.60 7.38 -18.36
C LEU A 99 -33.45 8.14 -19.68
N ASP A 100 -33.02 9.40 -19.62
CA ASP A 100 -32.56 10.09 -20.82
C ASP A 100 -31.24 9.47 -21.26
N PHE A 101 -31.12 9.20 -22.56
CA PHE A 101 -29.89 8.65 -23.12
C PHE A 101 -28.88 9.74 -23.48
N GLU A 102 -29.17 11.04 -23.27
CA GLU A 102 -28.23 12.11 -23.55
C GLU A 102 -26.89 11.90 -22.82
N PHE A 103 -26.91 11.61 -21.52
CA PHE A 103 -25.68 11.34 -20.78
C PHE A 103 -25.02 10.02 -21.21
N ALA A 104 -25.79 8.96 -21.48
CA ALA A 104 -25.27 7.71 -22.03
C ALA A 104 -24.56 7.88 -23.40
N THR A 105 -25.10 8.74 -24.28
CA THR A 105 -24.47 9.06 -25.57
C THR A 105 -23.16 9.81 -25.41
N MET A 106 -23.02 10.63 -24.35
CA MET A 106 -21.74 11.24 -24.01
C MET A 106 -20.68 10.20 -23.65
N PHE A 107 -21.01 9.07 -23.02
CA PHE A 107 -20.06 7.98 -22.74
C PHE A 107 -19.72 7.13 -23.96
N SER A 108 -20.72 6.82 -24.79
CA SER A 108 -20.54 5.90 -25.92
C SER A 108 -19.86 6.54 -27.12
N ARG A 109 -19.91 7.88 -27.24
CA ARG A 109 -19.27 8.62 -28.33
C ARG A 109 -17.77 8.31 -28.37
N ASP A 110 -17.27 7.79 -29.50
CA ASP A 110 -15.87 7.42 -29.70
C ASP A 110 -15.30 6.36 -28.73
N ALA A 111 -16.13 5.56 -28.05
CA ALA A 111 -15.66 4.57 -27.08
C ALA A 111 -14.65 3.57 -27.67
N ILE A 112 -14.80 3.19 -28.95
CA ILE A 112 -13.86 2.29 -29.63
C ILE A 112 -12.50 2.97 -29.81
N THR A 113 -12.47 4.22 -30.27
CA THR A 113 -11.22 4.97 -30.43
C THR A 113 -10.54 5.19 -29.10
N LEU A 114 -11.32 5.44 -28.04
CA LEU A 114 -10.81 5.50 -26.67
C LEU A 114 -10.16 4.18 -26.25
N ALA A 115 -10.85 3.05 -26.45
CA ALA A 115 -10.32 1.73 -26.12
C ALA A 115 -9.02 1.39 -26.87
N ILE A 116 -8.93 1.74 -28.16
CA ILE A 116 -7.70 1.55 -28.95
C ILE A 116 -6.58 2.45 -28.43
N SER A 117 -6.88 3.72 -28.16
CA SER A 117 -5.90 4.68 -27.63
C SER A 117 -5.37 4.23 -26.27
N ASP A 118 -6.25 3.72 -25.43
CA ASP A 118 -5.93 3.15 -24.12
C ASP A 118 -5.08 1.88 -24.23
N ALA A 119 -5.44 0.98 -25.15
CA ALA A 119 -4.65 -0.21 -25.44
C ALA A 119 -3.24 0.14 -25.90
N VAL A 120 -3.07 1.15 -26.77
CA VAL A 120 -1.76 1.64 -27.21
C VAL A 120 -0.96 2.21 -26.03
N LEU A 121 -1.59 3.01 -25.17
CA LEU A 121 -0.98 3.56 -23.96
C LEU A 121 -0.48 2.43 -23.04
N VAL A 122 -1.31 1.42 -22.77
CA VAL A 122 -0.98 0.26 -21.92
C VAL A 122 0.10 -0.61 -22.56
N LEU A 123 0.01 -0.91 -23.86
CA LEU A 123 1.02 -1.71 -24.56
C LEU A 123 2.39 -1.02 -24.57
N ASN A 124 2.42 0.31 -24.70
CA ASN A 124 3.64 1.08 -24.58
C ASN A 124 4.32 0.91 -23.21
N THR A 125 3.57 0.76 -22.10
CA THR A 125 4.20 0.51 -20.79
C THR A 125 4.95 -0.82 -20.74
N GLY A 126 4.60 -1.79 -21.61
CA GLY A 126 5.31 -3.06 -21.75
C GLY A 126 6.79 -2.91 -22.10
N LEU A 127 7.20 -1.80 -22.73
CA LEU A 127 8.60 -1.48 -23.02
C LEU A 127 9.44 -1.26 -21.74
N CYS A 128 8.82 -1.11 -20.57
CA CYS A 128 9.55 -1.05 -19.29
C CYS A 128 10.29 -2.36 -18.99
N VAL A 129 9.79 -3.50 -19.48
CA VAL A 129 10.40 -4.81 -19.26
C VAL A 129 11.72 -4.98 -20.03
N PRO A 130 11.81 -4.78 -21.35
CA PRO A 130 13.09 -4.83 -22.05
C PRO A 130 14.06 -3.76 -21.53
N PHE A 131 13.58 -2.59 -21.11
CA PHE A 131 14.42 -1.58 -20.45
C PHE A 131 15.02 -2.12 -19.14
N ALA A 132 14.21 -2.70 -18.27
CA ALA A 132 14.69 -3.31 -17.02
C ALA A 132 15.62 -4.50 -17.28
N TYR A 133 15.35 -5.29 -18.32
CA TYR A 133 16.22 -6.38 -18.74
C TYR A 133 17.59 -5.87 -19.20
N ALA A 134 17.63 -4.79 -19.99
CA ALA A 134 18.89 -4.15 -20.40
C ALA A 134 19.69 -3.62 -19.19
N MET A 135 19.02 -3.11 -18.16
CA MET A 135 19.69 -2.76 -16.89
C MET A 135 20.25 -4.00 -16.18
N SER A 136 19.52 -5.12 -16.18
CA SER A 136 19.98 -6.37 -15.55
C SER A 136 21.21 -6.97 -16.21
N LYS A 137 21.38 -6.76 -17.52
CA LYS A 137 22.56 -7.19 -18.29
C LYS A 137 23.72 -6.19 -18.24
N GLY A 138 23.57 -5.07 -17.52
CA GLY A 138 24.59 -4.04 -17.42
C GLY A 138 24.77 -3.17 -18.68
N TRP A 139 23.89 -3.28 -19.67
CA TRP A 139 23.95 -2.46 -20.90
C TRP A 139 23.64 -0.99 -20.62
N ILE A 140 22.79 -0.73 -19.63
CA ILE A 140 22.36 0.61 -19.23
C ILE A 140 22.68 0.82 -17.75
N ARG A 141 23.47 1.85 -17.44
CA ARG A 141 23.65 2.34 -16.07
C ARG A 141 22.44 3.19 -15.68
N TYR A 142 21.73 2.77 -14.64
CA TYR A 142 20.49 3.43 -14.21
C TYR A 142 20.72 4.89 -13.76
N TYR A 143 21.59 5.10 -12.78
CA TYR A 143 22.03 6.43 -12.37
C TYR A 143 22.86 7.04 -13.51
N TYR A 144 22.56 8.30 -13.87
CA TYR A 144 22.95 9.02 -15.10
C TYR A 144 22.02 8.78 -16.30
N PHE A 145 22.31 7.77 -17.13
CA PHE A 145 21.66 7.63 -18.44
C PHE A 145 20.23 7.09 -18.33
N GLY A 146 20.02 6.06 -17.50
CA GLY A 146 18.72 5.41 -17.35
C GLY A 146 17.63 6.34 -16.82
N ILE A 147 17.94 7.15 -15.80
CA ILE A 147 17.00 8.12 -15.23
C ILE A 147 16.56 9.18 -16.25
N VAL A 148 17.51 9.74 -17.01
CA VAL A 148 17.18 10.75 -18.04
C VAL A 148 16.30 10.14 -19.12
N LEU A 149 16.67 8.96 -19.63
CA LEU A 149 15.90 8.27 -20.65
C LEU A 149 14.49 7.90 -20.16
N GLN A 150 14.37 7.42 -18.92
CA GLN A 150 13.09 7.15 -18.27
C GLN A 150 12.20 8.39 -18.21
N HIS A 151 12.74 9.53 -17.75
CA HIS A 151 11.95 10.75 -17.62
C HIS A 151 11.56 11.37 -18.96
N LEU A 152 12.47 11.37 -19.94
CA LEU A 152 12.17 11.80 -21.30
C LEU A 152 11.05 10.96 -21.92
N TRP A 153 11.11 9.64 -21.75
CA TRP A 153 10.09 8.74 -22.24
C TRP A 153 8.74 8.95 -21.53
N GLN A 154 8.73 9.07 -20.19
CA GLN A 154 7.52 9.37 -19.41
C GLN A 154 6.89 10.70 -19.80
N ALA A 155 7.71 11.75 -19.97
CA ALA A 155 7.26 13.05 -20.42
C ALA A 155 6.70 13.01 -21.84
N ALA A 156 7.33 12.26 -22.75
CA ALA A 156 6.84 12.07 -24.11
C ALA A 156 5.50 11.34 -24.13
N VAL A 157 5.34 10.26 -23.36
CA VAL A 157 4.08 9.50 -23.26
C VAL A 157 2.96 10.37 -22.72
N LEU A 158 3.20 11.10 -21.62
CA LEU A 158 2.20 12.00 -21.05
C LEU A 158 1.88 13.15 -22.01
N GLY A 159 2.89 13.77 -22.61
CA GLY A 159 2.71 14.85 -23.59
C GLY A 159 1.89 14.40 -24.80
N MET A 160 2.21 13.23 -25.38
CA MET A 160 1.44 12.65 -26.48
C MET A 160 0.00 12.35 -26.06
N ALA A 161 -0.23 11.77 -24.88
CA ALA A 161 -1.58 11.48 -24.40
C ALA A 161 -2.43 12.77 -24.23
N ILE A 162 -1.82 13.82 -23.69
CA ILE A 162 -2.46 15.12 -23.52
C ILE A 162 -2.78 15.74 -24.88
N THR A 163 -1.79 15.84 -25.78
CA THR A 163 -1.99 16.39 -27.12
C THR A 163 -3.03 15.60 -27.91
N TRP A 164 -3.04 14.27 -27.79
CA TRP A 164 -4.03 13.40 -28.41
C TRP A 164 -5.45 13.70 -27.93
N THR A 165 -5.62 13.91 -26.62
CA THR A 165 -6.92 14.27 -26.02
C THR A 165 -7.46 15.58 -26.57
N PHE A 166 -6.59 16.61 -26.69
CA PHE A 166 -6.97 17.90 -27.27
C PHE A 166 -7.25 17.80 -28.77
N ASN A 167 -6.45 17.05 -29.52
CA ASN A 167 -6.64 16.91 -30.98
C ASN A 167 -7.94 16.16 -31.30
N ARG A 168 -8.26 15.11 -30.54
CA ARG A 168 -9.46 14.30 -30.79
C ARG A 168 -10.76 15.00 -30.38
N GLN A 169 -10.68 16.05 -29.56
CA GLN A 169 -11.84 16.82 -29.09
C GLN A 169 -12.88 15.96 -28.36
N TRP A 170 -12.43 14.93 -27.64
CA TRP A 170 -13.32 14.06 -26.88
C TRP A 170 -14.22 14.82 -25.88
N PRO A 171 -15.39 14.25 -25.53
CA PRO A 171 -16.17 14.75 -24.41
C PRO A 171 -15.40 14.65 -23.09
N TRP A 172 -15.89 15.37 -22.08
CA TRP A 172 -15.20 15.54 -20.79
C TRP A 172 -14.96 14.21 -20.07
N VAL A 173 -15.88 13.24 -20.23
CA VAL A 173 -15.80 11.91 -19.61
C VAL A 173 -14.61 11.12 -20.16
N GLN A 174 -14.52 10.96 -21.49
CA GLN A 174 -13.44 10.22 -22.15
C GLN A 174 -12.10 10.91 -21.94
N SER A 175 -12.10 12.25 -22.04
CA SER A 175 -10.91 13.07 -21.76
C SER A 175 -10.42 12.86 -20.34
N GLY A 176 -11.34 12.84 -19.36
CA GLY A 176 -11.04 12.55 -17.96
C GLY A 176 -10.51 11.14 -17.75
N PHE A 177 -11.18 10.12 -18.30
CA PHE A 177 -10.73 8.73 -18.21
C PHE A 177 -9.33 8.56 -18.78
N PHE A 178 -9.08 8.97 -20.03
CA PHE A 178 -7.80 8.75 -20.69
C PHE A 178 -6.66 9.51 -20.00
N THR A 179 -6.94 10.73 -19.52
CA THR A 179 -5.97 11.52 -18.76
C THR A 179 -5.62 10.86 -17.43
N LEU A 180 -6.63 10.48 -16.63
CA LEU A 180 -6.41 9.81 -15.35
C LEU A 180 -5.68 8.49 -15.54
N HIS A 181 -6.05 7.70 -16.55
CA HIS A 181 -5.39 6.44 -16.84
C HIS A 181 -3.94 6.65 -17.31
N SER A 182 -3.66 7.71 -18.08
CA SER A 182 -2.30 8.12 -18.45
C SER A 182 -1.43 8.45 -17.24
N PHE A 183 -1.97 9.17 -16.26
CA PHE A 183 -1.27 9.41 -14.99
C PHE A 183 -0.99 8.12 -14.23
N VAL A 184 -1.97 7.21 -14.14
CA VAL A 184 -1.80 5.90 -13.48
C VAL A 184 -0.72 5.07 -14.18
N MET A 185 -0.74 4.99 -15.52
CA MET A 185 0.28 4.29 -16.30
C MET A 185 1.66 4.91 -16.09
N MET A 186 1.79 6.24 -16.15
CA MET A 186 3.05 6.94 -15.89
C MET A 186 3.59 6.65 -14.48
N MET A 187 2.75 6.72 -13.45
CA MET A 187 3.15 6.41 -12.07
C MET A 187 3.61 4.96 -11.93
N LYS A 188 2.88 4.01 -12.55
CA LYS A 188 3.27 2.59 -12.54
C LYS A 188 4.59 2.35 -13.25
N MET A 189 4.80 2.93 -14.43
CA MET A 189 6.07 2.89 -15.16
C MET A 189 7.21 3.45 -14.31
N HIS A 190 6.99 4.62 -13.69
CA HIS A 190 7.98 5.27 -12.83
C HIS A 190 8.37 4.38 -11.66
N SER A 191 7.39 3.81 -10.96
CA SER A 191 7.67 2.95 -9.82
C SER A 191 8.39 1.67 -10.20
N TYR A 192 8.03 1.05 -11.34
CA TYR A 192 8.66 -0.19 -11.81
C TYR A 192 10.12 0.04 -12.21
N LEU A 193 10.38 1.05 -13.04
CA LEU A 193 11.74 1.36 -13.50
C LEU A 193 12.63 1.86 -12.37
N SER A 194 12.11 2.72 -11.49
CA SER A 194 12.86 3.24 -10.35
C SER A 194 13.30 2.15 -9.38
N THR A 195 12.38 1.23 -9.07
CA THR A 195 12.68 0.11 -8.17
C THR A 195 13.65 -0.88 -8.80
N ASN A 196 13.45 -1.28 -10.06
CA ASN A 196 14.39 -2.18 -10.74
C ASN A 196 15.77 -1.52 -10.99
N GLY A 197 15.81 -0.20 -11.20
CA GLY A 197 17.05 0.55 -11.33
C GLY A 197 17.85 0.60 -10.03
N GLN A 198 17.18 0.81 -8.90
CA GLN A 198 17.80 0.69 -7.58
C GLN A 198 18.30 -0.73 -7.32
N LEU A 199 17.49 -1.76 -7.62
CA LEU A 199 17.88 -3.17 -7.44
C LEU A 199 19.09 -3.55 -8.32
N ALA A 200 19.16 -3.04 -9.56
CA ALA A 200 20.31 -3.25 -10.43
C ALA A 200 21.60 -2.65 -9.84
N TYR A 201 21.51 -1.45 -9.24
CA TYR A 201 22.64 -0.85 -8.54
C TYR A 201 23.03 -1.62 -7.29
N THR A 202 22.05 -2.03 -6.47
CA THR A 202 22.27 -2.87 -5.29
C THR A 202 22.94 -4.19 -5.67
N HIS A 203 22.52 -4.84 -6.75
CA HIS A 203 23.12 -6.09 -7.25
C HIS A 203 24.57 -5.90 -7.65
N HIS A 204 24.87 -4.87 -8.45
CA HIS A 204 26.26 -4.60 -8.85
C HIS A 204 27.16 -4.25 -7.65
N LYS A 205 26.59 -3.59 -6.63
CA LYS A 205 27.29 -3.35 -5.36
C LYS A 205 27.51 -4.64 -4.59
N ALA A 206 26.52 -5.53 -4.52
CA ALA A 206 26.62 -6.83 -3.87
C ALA A 206 27.71 -7.68 -4.52
N GLU A 207 27.77 -7.76 -5.85
CA GLU A 207 28.82 -8.49 -6.58
C GLU A 207 30.23 -7.96 -6.26
N LYS A 208 30.39 -6.63 -6.15
CA LYS A 208 31.68 -6.03 -5.77
C LYS A 208 32.09 -6.37 -4.35
N VAL A 209 31.16 -6.26 -3.40
CA VAL A 209 31.43 -6.60 -1.99
C VAL A 209 31.70 -8.10 -1.85
N PHE A 210 31.00 -8.94 -2.61
CA PHE A 210 31.24 -10.38 -2.65
C PHE A 210 32.63 -10.72 -3.16
N ALA A 211 33.09 -10.06 -4.24
CA ALA A 211 34.45 -10.25 -4.76
C ALA A 211 35.53 -9.83 -3.73
N GLN A 212 35.31 -8.72 -3.02
CA GLN A 212 36.19 -8.27 -1.94
C GLN A 212 36.19 -9.25 -0.74
N LEU A 213 35.02 -9.80 -0.41
CA LEU A 213 34.89 -10.81 0.63
C LEU A 213 35.62 -12.10 0.25
N GLN A 214 35.54 -12.51 -1.01
CA GLN A 214 36.24 -13.69 -1.53
C GLN A 214 37.76 -13.48 -1.49
N GLU A 215 38.27 -12.33 -1.92
CA GLU A 215 39.70 -11.98 -1.84
C GLU A 215 40.20 -11.97 -0.37
N ALA A 216 39.40 -11.44 0.56
CA ALA A 216 39.72 -11.47 1.98
C ALA A 216 39.71 -12.90 2.56
N ALA A 217 38.78 -13.75 2.13
CA ALA A 217 38.73 -15.15 2.54
C ALA A 217 39.91 -15.96 1.98
N ASP A 218 40.31 -15.70 0.73
CA ASP A 218 41.46 -16.34 0.09
C ASP A 218 42.77 -15.99 0.81
N ALA A 219 42.90 -14.76 1.30
CA ALA A 219 44.04 -14.35 2.14
C ALA A 219 44.12 -15.11 3.48
N GLU A 220 43.00 -15.63 3.99
CA GLU A 220 42.90 -16.34 5.28
C GLU A 220 42.86 -17.87 5.18
N GLY A 221 43.21 -18.42 4.00
CA GLY A 221 43.30 -19.86 3.75
C GLY A 221 42.18 -20.44 2.89
N GLY A 222 41.40 -19.59 2.22
CA GLY A 222 40.36 -19.98 1.27
C GLY A 222 38.94 -19.89 1.86
N TRP A 223 37.96 -19.85 0.95
CA TRP A 223 36.54 -19.68 1.28
C TRP A 223 36.00 -20.71 2.29
N ASP A 224 36.31 -22.00 2.11
CA ASP A 224 35.83 -23.07 2.99
C ASP A 224 36.49 -23.00 4.39
N ALA A 225 37.75 -22.57 4.46
CA ALA A 225 38.43 -22.37 5.73
C ALA A 225 37.82 -21.20 6.52
N ALA A 226 37.46 -20.11 5.84
CA ALA A 226 36.77 -18.98 6.45
C ALA A 226 35.37 -19.38 6.96
N LEU A 227 34.61 -20.18 6.20
CA LEU A 227 33.31 -20.68 6.64
C LEU A 227 33.42 -21.55 7.90
N ASN A 228 34.33 -22.52 7.92
CA ASN A 228 34.54 -23.40 9.08
C ASN A 228 34.95 -22.60 10.34
N LYS A 229 35.80 -21.58 10.19
CA LYS A 229 36.18 -20.68 11.30
C LYS A 229 34.98 -19.89 11.83
N ALA A 230 34.13 -19.40 10.94
CA ALA A 230 32.91 -18.67 11.33
C ALA A 230 31.90 -19.58 12.03
N GLU A 231 31.68 -20.80 11.53
CA GLU A 231 30.83 -21.80 12.20
C GLU A 231 31.35 -22.17 13.58
N GLY A 232 32.65 -22.36 13.74
CA GLY A 232 33.28 -22.57 15.04
C GLY A 232 33.01 -21.42 16.02
N ALA A 233 33.15 -20.17 15.57
CA ALA A 233 32.88 -18.99 16.38
C ALA A 233 31.39 -18.83 16.75
N MET A 234 30.47 -19.22 15.85
CA MET A 234 29.03 -19.27 16.16
C MET A 234 28.73 -20.28 17.27
N LEU A 235 29.29 -21.49 17.18
CA LEU A 235 29.09 -22.54 18.17
C LEU A 235 29.66 -22.16 19.55
N GLU A 236 30.79 -21.47 19.60
CA GLU A 236 31.34 -20.93 20.86
C GLU A 236 30.45 -19.84 21.48
N GLN A 237 29.82 -18.99 20.65
CA GLN A 237 28.85 -17.98 21.12
C GLN A 237 27.54 -18.59 21.63
N ASP A 238 27.10 -19.73 21.07
CA ASP A 238 25.93 -20.46 21.55
C ASP A 238 26.24 -21.29 22.80
N ALA A 239 27.44 -21.88 22.91
CA ALA A 239 27.89 -22.64 24.07
C ALA A 239 28.08 -21.79 25.34
N THR A 240 28.29 -20.48 25.20
CA THR A 240 28.42 -19.54 26.33
C THR A 240 27.08 -19.09 26.91
N VAL A 241 25.95 -19.54 26.38
CA VAL A 241 24.64 -19.42 27.02
C VAL A 241 24.51 -20.55 28.06
N PRO A 242 24.40 -20.28 29.38
CA PRO A 242 24.30 -21.34 30.36
C PRO A 242 23.04 -22.17 30.09
N GLN A 243 23.23 -23.45 29.73
CA GLN A 243 22.18 -24.47 29.81
C GLN A 243 21.87 -24.69 31.29
N GLY A 244 21.08 -23.80 31.88
CA GLY A 244 20.44 -24.07 33.16
C GLY A 244 19.34 -25.08 32.93
N THR A 245 19.56 -26.32 33.37
CA THR A 245 18.46 -27.27 33.65
C THR A 245 17.42 -26.52 34.46
N PRO A 246 16.12 -26.54 34.11
CA PRO A 246 15.11 -25.95 34.98
C PRO A 246 15.18 -26.69 36.30
N ALA A 247 15.50 -25.98 37.39
CA ALA A 247 15.40 -26.56 38.72
C ALA A 247 13.95 -27.01 38.93
N GLU A 248 13.75 -28.30 39.19
CA GLU A 248 12.48 -28.81 39.69
C GLU A 248 12.14 -28.05 40.97
N LEU A 249 11.01 -27.33 40.92
CA LEU A 249 10.36 -26.85 42.13
C LEU A 249 9.58 -28.03 42.70
N GLU A 250 10.06 -28.57 43.82
CA GLU A 250 9.27 -29.42 44.70
C GLU A 250 7.95 -28.72 45.07
N ASP A 251 6.89 -29.51 45.20
CA ASP A 251 5.49 -29.15 45.49
C ASP A 251 4.61 -28.68 44.33
N THR A 252 4.14 -29.65 43.53
CA THR A 252 2.81 -29.57 42.89
C THR A 252 2.02 -30.86 43.13
N PRO A 253 0.74 -30.81 43.56
CA PRO A 253 -0.09 -32.00 43.64
C PRO A 253 -0.40 -32.52 42.23
N ALA A 254 -0.34 -33.85 42.05
CA ALA A 254 -0.52 -34.49 40.76
C ALA A 254 -1.88 -34.14 40.12
N GLY A 255 -1.85 -33.45 38.97
CA GLY A 255 -3.03 -33.28 38.11
C GLY A 255 -3.22 -31.99 37.31
N SER A 256 -2.23 -31.10 37.15
CA SER A 256 -2.41 -29.90 36.30
C SER A 256 -1.41 -29.82 35.14
N THR A 257 -1.93 -29.86 33.92
CA THR A 257 -1.21 -29.52 32.69
C THR A 257 -1.60 -28.12 32.26
N THR A 258 -0.78 -27.10 32.57
CA THR A 258 -0.89 -25.78 31.92
C THR A 258 0.49 -25.16 31.75
N SER A 259 0.94 -25.03 30.50
CA SER A 259 2.09 -24.22 30.12
C SER A 259 1.71 -22.74 30.17
N TYR A 260 2.04 -22.05 31.26
CA TYR A 260 2.01 -20.61 31.33
C TYR A 260 3.38 -20.14 31.87
N VAL A 261 4.16 -19.44 31.04
CA VAL A 261 5.41 -18.83 31.52
C VAL A 261 5.06 -17.54 32.23
N ASP A 262 5.48 -17.42 33.49
CA ASP A 262 5.20 -16.27 34.36
C ASP A 262 5.75 -14.94 33.79
N ALA A 263 5.02 -13.84 34.01
CA ALA A 263 5.31 -12.53 33.45
C ALA A 263 6.65 -11.94 33.95
N ARG A 264 7.12 -12.35 35.14
CA ARG A 264 8.43 -11.94 35.68
C ARG A 264 9.61 -12.53 34.91
N THR A 265 9.46 -13.74 34.39
CA THR A 265 10.49 -14.43 33.59
C THR A 265 10.65 -13.77 32.22
N ALA A 266 9.55 -13.31 31.62
CA ALA A 266 9.57 -12.55 30.36
C ALA A 266 10.25 -11.18 30.51
N VAL A 267 10.07 -10.50 31.65
CA VAL A 267 10.70 -9.19 31.93
C VAL A 267 12.20 -9.33 32.18
N THR A 268 12.63 -10.37 32.92
CA THR A 268 14.05 -10.65 33.15
C THR A 268 14.78 -11.05 31.87
N LEU A 269 14.12 -11.78 30.97
CA LEU A 269 14.68 -12.12 29.65
C LEU A 269 14.86 -10.88 28.76
N ARG A 270 13.89 -9.96 28.77
CA ARG A 270 13.99 -8.66 28.09
C ARG A 270 15.15 -7.81 28.63
N GLN A 271 15.33 -7.76 29.95
CA GLN A 271 16.42 -7.01 30.56
C GLN A 271 17.80 -7.59 30.21
N ARG A 272 17.93 -8.92 30.16
CA ARG A 272 19.18 -9.60 29.74
C ARG A 272 19.52 -9.35 28.27
N LEU A 273 18.52 -9.38 27.39
CA LEU A 273 18.69 -9.04 25.97
C LEU A 273 19.06 -7.55 25.77
N ALA A 274 18.49 -6.64 26.56
CA ALA A 274 18.86 -5.22 26.55
C ALA A 274 20.29 -4.98 27.07
N ALA A 275 20.72 -5.70 28.12
CA ALA A 275 22.08 -5.61 28.64
C ALA A 275 23.13 -6.13 27.64
N ARG A 276 22.82 -7.21 26.91
CA ARG A 276 23.67 -7.76 25.85
C ARG A 276 23.78 -6.80 24.64
N ALA A 277 22.74 -6.02 24.35
CA ALA A 277 22.76 -4.96 23.35
C ALA A 277 23.61 -3.73 23.77
N ALA A 278 23.77 -3.47 25.07
CA ALA A 278 24.60 -2.39 25.59
C ALA A 278 26.11 -2.72 25.57
N ALA A 279 26.48 -4.00 25.68
CA ALA A 279 27.88 -4.43 25.71
C ALA A 279 28.58 -4.39 24.32
N GLY A 280 27.84 -4.35 23.21
CA GLY A 280 28.39 -4.23 21.85
C GLY A 280 28.64 -2.79 21.37
N ALA A 281 28.55 -1.79 22.26
CA ALA A 281 28.55 -0.37 21.90
C ALA A 281 29.95 0.28 21.74
N THR A 282 31.05 -0.47 21.82
CA THR A 282 32.42 0.09 21.87
C THR A 282 33.27 -0.11 20.60
N ALA A 283 32.68 -0.39 19.44
CA ALA A 283 33.43 -0.44 18.17
C ALA A 283 32.96 0.68 17.21
N GLU A 284 33.75 1.74 17.08
CA GLU A 284 33.56 2.80 16.08
C GLU A 284 34.02 2.29 14.70
N GLY A 285 33.05 1.87 13.87
CA GLY A 285 33.22 1.58 12.44
C GLY A 285 32.42 2.56 11.57
N ALA A 286 32.95 2.91 10.39
CA ALA A 286 32.45 3.98 9.54
C ALA A 286 30.99 3.77 9.06
N PRO A 287 30.16 4.83 8.95
CA PRO A 287 28.77 4.69 8.52
C PRO A 287 28.66 4.45 7.00
N VAL A 288 28.30 3.22 6.60
CA VAL A 288 27.97 2.90 5.20
C VAL A 288 26.62 3.53 4.82
N GLN A 289 26.65 4.41 3.81
CA GLN A 289 25.45 4.94 3.18
C GLN A 289 24.81 3.88 2.27
N THR A 290 23.90 3.06 2.80
CA THR A 290 22.98 2.27 1.98
C THR A 290 21.85 3.17 1.46
N THR A 291 21.46 3.09 0.19
CA THR A 291 20.32 3.82 -0.40
C THR A 291 18.98 3.12 -0.14
N GLY A 292 18.95 2.13 0.77
CA GLY A 292 17.85 1.19 0.99
C GLY A 292 16.47 1.83 1.19
N THR A 293 15.57 1.63 0.25
CA THR A 293 14.15 2.06 0.33
C THR A 293 13.29 1.12 1.16
N ARG A 294 13.88 0.05 1.73
CA ARG A 294 13.18 -0.99 2.47
C ARG A 294 13.80 -1.14 3.86
N ILE A 295 13.03 -0.80 4.89
CA ILE A 295 13.30 -1.20 6.28
C ILE A 295 12.03 -1.90 6.72
N LEU A 296 12.09 -3.17 7.11
CA LEU A 296 10.93 -3.91 7.60
C LEU A 296 10.42 -3.30 8.94
N PRO A 297 9.14 -3.49 9.30
CA PRO A 297 8.63 -3.07 10.60
C PRO A 297 9.47 -3.67 11.74
N PRO A 298 9.69 -2.93 12.84
CA PRO A 298 10.28 -3.50 14.05
C PRO A 298 9.32 -4.58 14.57
N GLY A 299 9.66 -5.86 14.34
CA GLY A 299 8.84 -7.02 14.68
C GLY A 299 8.70 -8.08 13.58
N ALA A 300 9.07 -7.79 12.33
CA ALA A 300 9.09 -8.78 11.25
C ALA A 300 10.45 -9.48 11.14
N THR A 301 10.82 -10.26 12.16
CA THR A 301 11.83 -11.32 12.00
C THR A 301 11.07 -12.61 11.74
N ALA A 302 10.77 -12.88 10.47
CA ALA A 302 10.44 -14.23 10.06
C ALA A 302 11.62 -15.13 10.43
N ILE A 303 11.37 -16.24 11.11
CA ILE A 303 12.35 -17.33 11.22
C ILE A 303 12.76 -17.66 9.78
N PRO A 304 14.06 -17.68 9.44
CA PRO A 304 14.48 -18.00 8.08
C PRO A 304 13.89 -19.35 7.68
N THR A 305 12.99 -19.36 6.69
CA THR A 305 12.47 -20.58 6.06
C THR A 305 13.49 -21.20 5.10
N HIS A 306 14.66 -20.57 4.97
CA HIS A 306 15.75 -20.96 4.08
C HIS A 306 17.02 -21.21 4.89
N PRO A 307 17.87 -22.18 4.47
CA PRO A 307 19.17 -22.39 5.10
C PRO A 307 19.98 -21.08 5.07
N PRO A 308 20.75 -20.79 6.14
CA PRO A 308 21.55 -19.58 6.21
C PRO A 308 22.49 -19.51 5.00
N THR A 309 22.54 -18.35 4.37
CA THR A 309 23.44 -18.13 3.25
C THR A 309 24.90 -18.11 3.75
N PRO A 310 25.89 -18.48 2.92
CA PRO A 310 27.29 -18.45 3.32
C PRO A 310 27.74 -17.11 3.89
N SER A 311 27.21 -16.00 3.37
CA SER A 311 27.52 -14.66 3.86
C SER A 311 26.90 -14.35 5.23
N GLU A 312 25.75 -14.94 5.58
CA GLU A 312 25.16 -14.80 6.92
C GLU A 312 25.98 -15.55 7.96
N VAL A 313 26.55 -16.71 7.59
CA VAL A 313 27.47 -17.46 8.46
C VAL A 313 28.76 -16.66 8.68
N LEU A 314 29.35 -16.11 7.62
CA LEU A 314 30.59 -15.32 7.70
C LEU A 314 30.48 -14.02 8.51
N VAL A 315 29.27 -13.55 8.87
CA VAL A 315 29.10 -12.41 9.79
C VAL A 315 29.73 -12.69 11.15
N HIS A 316 29.77 -13.95 11.58
CA HIS A 316 30.32 -14.36 12.86
C HIS A 316 31.82 -14.67 12.80
N HIS A 317 32.48 -14.37 11.68
CA HIS A 317 33.90 -14.64 11.51
C HIS A 317 34.77 -13.81 12.49
N PRO A 318 35.84 -14.37 13.07
CA PRO A 318 36.69 -13.66 14.05
C PRO A 318 37.45 -12.45 13.47
N SER A 319 37.71 -12.44 12.16
CA SER A 319 38.32 -11.30 11.46
C SER A 319 37.30 -10.20 11.22
N ALA A 320 37.55 -9.01 11.80
CA ALA A 320 36.63 -7.86 11.72
C ALA A 320 36.34 -7.44 10.27
N THR A 321 37.33 -7.52 9.39
CA THR A 321 37.20 -7.14 7.98
C THR A 321 36.24 -8.09 7.23
N ILE A 322 36.38 -9.39 7.45
CA ILE A 322 35.51 -10.41 6.84
C ILE A 322 34.09 -10.28 7.40
N ALA A 323 33.94 -10.10 8.72
CA ALA A 323 32.64 -9.91 9.35
C ALA A 323 31.90 -8.66 8.82
N GLU A 324 32.59 -7.52 8.65
CA GLU A 324 31.98 -6.29 8.12
C GLU A 324 31.57 -6.43 6.65
N LEU A 325 32.43 -7.03 5.81
CA LEU A 325 32.13 -7.29 4.40
C LEU A 325 30.99 -8.30 4.26
N ALA A 326 30.98 -9.35 5.07
CA ALA A 326 29.92 -10.36 5.11
C ALA A 326 28.59 -9.75 5.57
N GLN A 327 28.59 -8.90 6.59
CA GLN A 327 27.41 -8.18 7.04
C GLN A 327 26.87 -7.26 5.94
N THR A 328 27.76 -6.49 5.30
CA THR A 328 27.38 -5.61 4.20
C THR A 328 26.80 -6.40 3.03
N HIS A 329 27.40 -7.53 2.67
CA HIS A 329 26.90 -8.40 1.62
C HIS A 329 25.53 -9.01 1.97
N ALA A 330 25.36 -9.51 3.20
CA ALA A 330 24.10 -10.07 3.67
C ALA A 330 22.96 -9.02 3.66
N GLU A 331 23.25 -7.78 4.04
CA GLU A 331 22.29 -6.68 3.96
C GLU A 331 21.87 -6.38 2.51
N LEU A 332 22.84 -6.35 1.57
CA LEU A 332 22.56 -6.14 0.15
C LEU A 332 21.77 -7.30 -0.46
N GLU A 333 22.10 -8.55 -0.15
CA GLU A 333 21.34 -9.74 -0.59
C GLU A 333 19.92 -9.74 -0.04
N ARG A 334 19.71 -9.29 1.20
CA ARG A 334 18.36 -9.13 1.76
C ARG A 334 17.54 -8.09 1.00
N GLU A 335 18.14 -6.99 0.56
CA GLU A 335 17.45 -5.98 -0.26
C GLU A 335 17.07 -6.50 -1.65
N LEU A 336 17.84 -7.44 -2.21
CA LEU A 336 17.61 -8.06 -3.53
C LEU A 336 16.49 -9.10 -3.54
N ARG A 337 16.01 -9.52 -2.36
CA ARG A 337 14.91 -10.48 -2.19
C ARG A 337 13.58 -9.79 -1.92
N GLY A 338 12.48 -10.51 -2.19
CA GLY A 338 11.11 -10.08 -1.92
C GLY A 338 10.87 -9.79 -0.42
N PRO A 339 10.08 -8.76 -0.06
CA PRO A 339 9.91 -8.34 1.33
C PRO A 339 9.03 -9.25 2.19
N VAL A 340 8.23 -10.16 1.59
CA VAL A 340 7.24 -10.96 2.32
C VAL A 340 7.82 -12.32 2.70
N GLU A 341 8.13 -13.16 1.70
CA GLU A 341 8.66 -14.51 1.92
C GLU A 341 10.08 -14.67 1.35
N GLY A 342 10.60 -13.66 0.64
CA GLY A 342 11.94 -13.71 0.06
C GLY A 342 12.09 -14.68 -1.11
N ARG A 343 10.98 -15.23 -1.63
CA ARG A 343 10.97 -16.25 -2.69
C ARG A 343 11.53 -15.75 -4.02
N VAL A 344 11.35 -14.46 -4.31
CA VAL A 344 11.78 -13.85 -5.57
C VAL A 344 13.04 -13.03 -5.33
N ARG A 345 14.14 -13.42 -5.98
CA ARG A 345 15.40 -12.67 -6.03
C ARG A 345 15.51 -11.94 -7.38
N TRP A 346 15.89 -10.68 -7.36
CA TRP A 346 16.21 -9.93 -8.58
C TRP A 346 17.44 -10.57 -9.28
N PRO A 347 17.49 -10.70 -10.63
CA PRO A 347 16.59 -10.16 -11.65
C PRO A 347 15.48 -11.12 -12.13
N ALA A 348 15.22 -12.23 -11.42
CA ALA A 348 14.23 -13.24 -11.86
C ALA A 348 12.79 -12.70 -11.97
N ASN A 349 12.52 -11.54 -11.37
CA ASN A 349 11.24 -10.83 -11.45
C ASN A 349 10.98 -10.18 -12.82
N ILE A 350 12.02 -9.95 -13.64
CA ILE A 350 11.90 -9.20 -14.91
C ILE A 350 11.31 -10.09 -16.00
N THR A 351 9.98 -10.25 -15.97
CA THR A 351 9.23 -10.99 -16.98
C THR A 351 7.99 -10.18 -17.40
N LEU A 352 7.57 -10.32 -18.66
CA LEU A 352 6.34 -9.68 -19.16
C LEU A 352 5.11 -10.12 -18.36
N ARG A 353 5.07 -11.38 -17.91
CA ARG A 353 4.00 -11.91 -17.07
C ARG A 353 3.92 -11.22 -15.72
N ALA A 354 5.04 -11.07 -15.02
CA ALA A 354 5.08 -10.39 -13.72
C ALA A 354 4.72 -8.90 -13.87
N PHE A 355 5.18 -8.26 -14.94
CA PHE A 355 4.83 -6.87 -15.24
C PHE A 355 3.34 -6.69 -15.55
N ALA A 356 2.75 -7.56 -16.39
CA ALA A 356 1.32 -7.54 -16.69
C ALA A 356 0.47 -7.75 -15.43
N TRP A 357 0.91 -8.65 -14.53
CA TRP A 357 0.26 -8.84 -13.24
C TRP A 357 0.31 -7.55 -12.38
N TYR A 358 1.46 -6.89 -12.28
CA TYR A 358 1.58 -5.58 -11.60
C TYR A 358 0.71 -4.50 -12.26
N GLN A 359 0.57 -4.54 -13.58
CA GLN A 359 -0.25 -3.60 -14.34
C GLN A 359 -1.74 -3.72 -13.97
N LEU A 360 -2.21 -4.94 -13.64
CA LEU A 360 -3.58 -5.21 -13.18
C LEU A 360 -3.77 -4.98 -11.67
N THR A 361 -2.72 -5.15 -10.86
CA THR A 361 -2.81 -4.98 -9.40
C THR A 361 -3.11 -3.51 -9.03
N PRO A 362 -4.07 -3.24 -8.13
CA PRO A 362 -4.53 -1.89 -7.76
C PRO A 362 -3.55 -1.16 -6.80
N THR A 363 -2.26 -1.15 -7.14
CA THR A 363 -1.21 -0.40 -6.44
C THR A 363 -0.37 0.39 -7.43
N LEU A 364 0.12 1.55 -7.01
CA LEU A 364 0.99 2.41 -7.81
C LEU A 364 2.47 2.24 -7.45
N VAL A 365 2.77 1.44 -6.42
CA VAL A 365 4.13 1.21 -5.94
C VAL A 365 4.52 -0.24 -6.23
N TYR A 366 5.49 -0.40 -7.12
CA TYR A 366 6.11 -1.67 -7.48
C TYR A 366 6.95 -2.24 -6.34
N GLU A 367 6.75 -3.52 -6.05
CA GLU A 367 7.59 -4.35 -5.19
C GLU A 367 7.86 -5.70 -5.85
N LEU A 368 8.93 -6.36 -5.41
CA LEU A 368 9.31 -7.70 -5.90
C LEU A 368 8.28 -8.76 -5.54
N GLU A 369 7.69 -8.64 -4.35
CA GLU A 369 6.70 -9.56 -3.82
C GLU A 369 5.62 -8.78 -3.07
N TYR A 370 4.39 -9.25 -3.21
CA TYR A 370 3.21 -8.72 -2.53
C TYR A 370 2.54 -9.82 -1.72
N PRO A 371 1.84 -9.49 -0.64
CA PRO A 371 1.00 -10.45 0.05
C PRO A 371 -0.12 -10.91 -0.88
N ARG A 372 -0.31 -12.23 -0.99
CA ARG A 372 -1.28 -12.84 -1.91
C ARG A 372 -2.39 -13.57 -1.17
N THR A 373 -3.56 -13.65 -1.79
CA THR A 373 -4.65 -14.53 -1.36
C THR A 373 -4.50 -15.91 -2.00
N ASP A 374 -4.98 -16.96 -1.34
CA ASP A 374 -4.84 -18.34 -1.84
C ASP A 374 -5.79 -18.66 -3.01
N ARG A 375 -6.96 -18.01 -3.05
CA ARG A 375 -8.01 -18.27 -4.04
C ARG A 375 -8.80 -17.01 -4.38
N ILE A 376 -9.39 -17.00 -5.57
CA ILE A 376 -10.41 -16.03 -5.99
C ILE A 376 -11.76 -16.46 -5.41
N ARG A 377 -12.47 -15.54 -4.77
CA ARG A 377 -13.83 -15.73 -4.25
C ARG A 377 -14.84 -15.19 -5.28
N PRO A 378 -15.46 -16.04 -6.11
CA PRO A 378 -16.32 -15.59 -7.21
C PRO A 378 -17.54 -14.80 -6.74
N LEU A 379 -18.14 -15.19 -5.60
CA LEU A 379 -19.25 -14.44 -5.00
C LEU A 379 -18.85 -13.02 -4.58
N TYR A 380 -17.62 -12.84 -4.09
CA TYR A 380 -17.10 -11.52 -3.74
C TYR A 380 -16.93 -10.65 -5.00
N VAL A 381 -16.39 -11.22 -6.08
CA VAL A 381 -16.28 -10.50 -7.37
C VAL A 381 -17.67 -10.12 -7.87
N PHE A 382 -18.63 -11.05 -7.86
CA PHE A 382 -20.01 -10.79 -8.25
C PHE A 382 -20.66 -9.69 -7.41
N GLU A 383 -20.52 -9.74 -6.08
CA GLU A 383 -20.99 -8.69 -5.17
C GLU A 383 -20.42 -7.31 -5.54
N LYS A 384 -19.10 -7.22 -5.75
CA LYS A 384 -18.46 -5.95 -6.14
C LYS A 384 -18.88 -5.49 -7.54
N THR A 385 -19.13 -6.40 -8.47
CA THR A 385 -19.66 -6.07 -9.81
C THR A 385 -21.09 -5.53 -9.73
N VAL A 386 -21.99 -6.17 -8.96
CA VAL A 386 -23.36 -5.67 -8.76
C VAL A 386 -23.34 -4.31 -8.05
N ALA A 387 -22.52 -4.17 -7.00
CA ALA A 387 -22.34 -2.91 -6.29
C ALA A 387 -21.81 -1.80 -7.21
N PHE A 388 -20.88 -2.11 -8.11
CA PHE A 388 -20.39 -1.18 -9.12
C PHE A 388 -21.53 -0.67 -10.01
N PHE A 389 -22.29 -1.58 -10.66
CA PHE A 389 -23.36 -1.18 -11.57
C PHE A 389 -24.49 -0.43 -10.86
N GLY A 390 -24.89 -0.89 -9.66
CA GLY A 390 -25.92 -0.23 -8.86
C GLY A 390 -25.52 1.17 -8.40
N THR A 391 -24.29 1.34 -7.91
CA THR A 391 -23.78 2.65 -7.48
C THR A 391 -23.57 3.57 -8.68
N PHE A 392 -23.12 3.04 -9.82
CA PHE A 392 -22.96 3.80 -11.05
C PHE A 392 -24.30 4.29 -11.60
N ALA A 393 -25.36 3.46 -11.57
CA ALA A 393 -26.71 3.87 -11.96
C ALA A 393 -27.25 5.00 -11.07
N LEU A 394 -26.97 4.94 -9.76
CA LEU A 394 -27.32 6.03 -8.84
C LEU A 394 -26.54 7.32 -9.17
N LEU A 395 -25.23 7.22 -9.41
CA LEU A 395 -24.40 8.36 -9.81
C LEU A 395 -24.95 8.99 -11.10
N TYR A 396 -25.28 8.17 -12.10
CA TYR A 396 -25.89 8.59 -13.35
C TYR A 396 -27.19 9.38 -13.11
N THR A 397 -28.09 8.81 -12.30
CA THR A 397 -29.38 9.41 -11.95
C THR A 397 -29.21 10.77 -11.27
N ILE A 398 -28.25 10.89 -10.34
CA ILE A 398 -27.97 12.15 -9.64
C ILE A 398 -27.44 13.21 -10.61
N VAL A 399 -26.51 12.83 -11.49
CA VAL A 399 -25.93 13.74 -12.48
C VAL A 399 -27.00 14.27 -13.42
N GLU A 400 -27.82 13.39 -13.97
CA GLU A 400 -28.87 13.73 -14.94
C GLU A 400 -30.01 14.54 -14.32
N THR A 401 -30.49 14.14 -13.13
CA THR A 401 -31.68 14.75 -12.53
C THR A 401 -31.37 16.01 -11.73
N PHE A 402 -30.19 16.09 -11.10
CA PHE A 402 -29.87 17.16 -10.14
C PHE A 402 -28.65 18.00 -10.49
N ILE A 403 -27.69 17.50 -11.26
CA ILE A 403 -26.49 18.30 -11.58
C ILE A 403 -26.67 19.03 -12.91
N ILE A 404 -26.95 18.31 -13.99
CA ILE A 404 -27.07 18.90 -15.34
C ILE A 404 -28.13 20.03 -15.36
N PRO A 405 -29.36 19.83 -14.84
CA PRO A 405 -30.40 20.87 -14.89
C PRO A 405 -30.12 22.07 -13.97
N LEU A 406 -29.37 21.86 -12.88
CA LEU A 406 -28.97 22.91 -11.93
C LEU A 406 -27.63 23.56 -12.28
N THR A 407 -27.08 23.28 -13.46
CA THR A 407 -25.84 23.90 -13.92
C THR A 407 -26.05 25.43 -14.01
N PRO A 408 -25.20 26.23 -13.36
CA PRO A 408 -25.40 27.68 -13.25
C PRO A 408 -25.47 28.35 -14.63
N THR A 409 -26.52 29.14 -14.84
CA THR A 409 -26.61 30.07 -15.97
C THR A 409 -25.96 31.41 -15.59
N LYS A 410 -25.56 32.21 -16.61
CA LYS A 410 -24.85 33.48 -16.41
C LYS A 410 -25.59 34.52 -15.55
N GLU A 411 -26.89 34.33 -15.35
CA GLU A 411 -27.81 35.25 -14.68
C GLU A 411 -28.07 34.88 -13.22
N GLN A 412 -27.66 33.67 -12.78
CA GLN A 412 -27.91 33.21 -11.41
C GLN A 412 -26.84 33.71 -10.43
N SER A 413 -27.28 33.97 -9.20
CA SER A 413 -26.37 34.29 -8.10
C SER A 413 -25.47 33.10 -7.80
N PHE A 414 -24.16 33.35 -7.78
CA PHE A 414 -23.14 32.38 -7.43
C PHE A 414 -23.44 31.63 -6.13
N ALA A 415 -23.90 32.33 -5.09
CA ALA A 415 -24.21 31.72 -3.79
C ALA A 415 -25.41 30.76 -3.87
N ARG A 416 -26.39 31.07 -4.73
CA ARG A 416 -27.56 30.22 -4.94
C ARG A 416 -27.15 28.93 -5.66
N SER A 417 -26.41 29.05 -6.75
CA SER A 417 -25.90 27.89 -7.49
C SER A 417 -24.99 27.02 -6.62
N LEU A 418 -24.19 27.62 -5.74
CA LEU A 418 -23.36 26.88 -4.79
C LEU A 418 -24.20 26.01 -3.85
N LEU A 419 -25.28 26.55 -3.29
CA LEU A 419 -26.15 25.82 -2.37
C LEU A 419 -26.98 24.74 -3.07
N ASP A 420 -27.53 25.05 -4.25
CA ASP A 420 -28.34 24.11 -5.02
C ASP A 420 -27.51 22.88 -5.47
N LEU A 421 -26.23 23.10 -5.80
CA LEU A 421 -25.31 22.05 -6.24
C LEU A 421 -24.53 21.37 -5.09
N ALA A 422 -24.57 21.92 -3.88
CA ALA A 422 -23.73 21.42 -2.78
C ALA A 422 -23.99 19.96 -2.43
N LEU A 423 -25.26 19.61 -2.24
CA LEU A 423 -25.66 18.26 -1.85
C LEU A 423 -25.48 17.25 -3.01
N PRO A 424 -25.96 17.51 -4.26
CA PRO A 424 -25.75 16.59 -5.38
C PRO A 424 -24.27 16.27 -5.64
N PHE A 425 -23.37 17.26 -5.55
CA PHE A 425 -21.94 17.02 -5.72
C PHE A 425 -21.33 16.23 -4.58
N MET A 426 -21.72 16.51 -3.33
CA MET A 426 -21.20 15.72 -2.21
C MET A 426 -21.59 14.26 -2.33
N ILE A 427 -22.85 13.97 -2.68
CA ILE A 427 -23.29 12.58 -2.90
C ILE A 427 -22.51 11.97 -4.06
N SER A 428 -22.40 12.66 -5.20
CA SER A 428 -21.65 12.17 -6.36
C SER A 428 -20.19 11.87 -6.03
N TYR A 429 -19.54 12.70 -5.19
CA TYR A 429 -18.18 12.49 -4.71
C TYR A 429 -18.05 11.22 -3.86
N LEU A 430 -18.97 11.00 -2.91
CA LEU A 430 -19.00 9.80 -2.08
C LEU A 430 -19.25 8.53 -2.91
N LEU A 431 -20.15 8.61 -3.88
CA LEU A 431 -20.44 7.50 -4.79
C LEU A 431 -19.25 7.18 -5.70
N LEU A 432 -18.59 8.19 -6.25
CA LEU A 432 -17.39 8.01 -7.07
C LEU A 432 -16.25 7.37 -6.26
N PHE A 433 -16.07 7.80 -5.01
CA PHE A 433 -15.13 7.17 -4.09
C PHE A 433 -15.45 5.69 -3.86
N TYR A 434 -16.70 5.37 -3.56
CA TYR A 434 -17.14 4.00 -3.36
C TYR A 434 -16.95 3.15 -4.62
N ILE A 435 -17.30 3.68 -5.79
CA ILE A 435 -17.09 3.01 -7.09
C ILE A 435 -15.60 2.69 -7.30
N ILE A 436 -14.71 3.67 -7.14
CA ILE A 436 -13.29 3.50 -7.42
C ILE A 436 -12.63 2.58 -6.39
N PHE A 437 -12.71 2.93 -5.11
CA PHE A 437 -11.89 2.27 -4.10
C PHE A 437 -12.55 1.02 -3.52
N GLU A 438 -13.87 1.02 -3.39
CA GLU A 438 -14.57 -0.13 -2.78
C GLU A 438 -14.97 -1.17 -3.83
N CYS A 439 -15.44 -0.75 -5.01
CA CYS A 439 -15.86 -1.70 -6.04
C CYS A 439 -14.70 -2.08 -6.98
N ILE A 440 -14.11 -1.12 -7.69
CA ILE A 440 -13.09 -1.38 -8.72
C ILE A 440 -11.80 -1.90 -8.08
N CYS A 441 -11.20 -1.19 -7.12
CA CYS A 441 -9.93 -1.62 -6.54
C CYS A 441 -10.04 -2.98 -5.84
N ASN A 442 -11.08 -3.25 -5.04
CA ASN A 442 -11.26 -4.58 -4.45
C ASN A 442 -11.55 -5.66 -5.49
N GLY A 443 -12.31 -5.35 -6.55
CA GLY A 443 -12.55 -6.28 -7.65
C GLY A 443 -11.25 -6.69 -8.34
N PHE A 444 -10.42 -5.72 -8.73
CA PHE A 444 -9.10 -5.99 -9.31
C PHE A 444 -8.14 -6.65 -8.32
N ALA A 445 -8.20 -6.31 -7.03
CA ALA A 445 -7.39 -6.97 -6.00
C ALA A 445 -7.73 -8.45 -5.86
N GLU A 446 -9.03 -8.80 -5.87
CA GLU A 446 -9.48 -10.19 -5.84
C GLU A 446 -9.03 -10.93 -7.11
N LEU A 447 -9.22 -10.33 -8.30
CA LEU A 447 -8.83 -10.93 -9.58
C LEU A 447 -7.31 -11.12 -9.71
N SER A 448 -6.49 -10.23 -9.12
CA SER A 448 -5.04 -10.34 -9.13
C SER A 448 -4.46 -11.12 -7.95
N TYR A 449 -5.28 -11.70 -7.07
CA TYR A 449 -4.84 -12.36 -5.83
C TYR A 449 -4.07 -11.43 -4.89
N PHE A 450 -4.34 -10.13 -4.91
CA PHE A 450 -3.69 -9.15 -4.07
C PHE A 450 -4.40 -9.05 -2.71
N ALA A 451 -3.65 -9.25 -1.62
CA ALA A 451 -4.20 -9.33 -0.28
C ALA A 451 -4.19 -8.01 0.51
N ASP A 452 -3.44 -6.99 0.09
CA ASP A 452 -3.46 -5.69 0.76
C ASP A 452 -4.56 -4.80 0.19
N ARG A 453 -5.73 -4.78 0.85
CA ARG A 453 -6.92 -4.06 0.36
C ARG A 453 -7.14 -2.73 1.06
N GLN A 454 -6.11 -2.17 1.69
CA GLN A 454 -6.19 -0.88 2.35
C GLN A 454 -5.96 0.27 1.37
N PHE A 455 -6.88 0.44 0.41
CA PHE A 455 -6.81 1.53 -0.59
C PHE A 455 -7.18 2.90 0.00
N TYR A 456 -7.88 2.89 1.13
CA TYR A 456 -8.29 4.06 1.90
C TYR A 456 -8.36 3.68 3.38
N ASP A 457 -8.44 4.70 4.22
CA ASP A 457 -8.73 4.59 5.66
C ASP A 457 -10.01 5.34 6.02
N ASP A 458 -10.32 5.44 7.31
CA ASP A 458 -11.46 6.16 7.88
C ASP A 458 -11.34 7.69 7.73
N TRP A 459 -11.15 8.16 6.50
CA TRP A 459 -10.91 9.57 6.17
C TRP A 459 -12.09 10.47 6.57
N TRP A 460 -13.31 9.93 6.67
CA TRP A 460 -14.51 10.65 7.15
C TRP A 460 -14.38 11.10 8.62
N ASN A 461 -13.54 10.44 9.41
CA ASN A 461 -13.23 10.82 10.80
C ASN A 461 -12.06 11.80 10.91
N SER A 462 -11.52 12.28 9.77
CA SER A 462 -10.35 13.16 9.79
C SER A 462 -10.67 14.48 10.49
N THR A 463 -9.73 14.94 11.29
CA THR A 463 -9.85 16.20 12.04
C THR A 463 -9.02 17.34 11.43
N SER A 464 -8.17 17.00 10.45
CA SER A 464 -7.33 17.94 9.72
C SER A 464 -7.16 17.52 8.26
N TRP A 465 -6.83 18.49 7.41
CA TRP A 465 -6.57 18.26 5.97
C TRP A 465 -5.34 17.39 5.70
N ASP A 466 -4.33 17.41 6.58
CA ASP A 466 -3.17 16.54 6.45
C ASP A 466 -3.47 15.08 6.83
N GLU A 467 -4.45 14.84 7.70
CA GLU A 467 -4.92 13.49 8.02
C GLU A 467 -5.73 12.95 6.84
N PHE A 468 -6.64 13.77 6.31
CA PHE A 468 -7.46 13.44 5.14
C PHE A 468 -6.61 13.05 3.92
N SER A 469 -5.59 13.84 3.56
CA SER A 469 -4.74 13.58 2.39
C SER A 469 -3.97 12.26 2.45
N ARG A 470 -3.73 11.74 3.66
CA ARG A 470 -3.07 10.44 3.90
C ARG A 470 -4.06 9.28 3.83
N LYS A 471 -5.32 9.49 4.21
CA LYS A 471 -6.33 8.44 4.38
C LYS A 471 -7.23 8.24 3.16
N TRP A 472 -7.50 9.28 2.37
CA TRP A 472 -8.47 9.24 1.27
C TRP A 472 -8.05 8.31 0.12
N ASN A 473 -6.87 8.55 -0.47
CA ASN A 473 -6.35 7.79 -1.60
C ASN A 473 -4.94 7.29 -1.27
N ARG A 474 -4.88 6.16 -0.55
CA ARG A 474 -3.61 5.60 -0.09
C ARG A 474 -2.68 5.20 -1.24
N PRO A 475 -3.13 4.62 -2.37
CA PRO A 475 -2.24 4.31 -3.49
C PRO A 475 -1.46 5.53 -4.00
N VAL A 476 -2.14 6.66 -4.23
CA VAL A 476 -1.47 7.90 -4.71
C VAL A 476 -0.62 8.51 -3.61
N HIS A 477 -1.13 8.58 -2.38
CA HIS A 477 -0.36 9.11 -1.25
C HIS A 477 0.95 8.31 -1.06
N THR A 478 0.87 6.98 -1.11
CA THR A 478 2.01 6.07 -0.97
C THR A 478 3.02 6.25 -2.12
N PHE A 479 2.54 6.45 -3.35
CA PHE A 479 3.39 6.76 -4.49
C PHE A 479 4.14 8.09 -4.30
N LEU A 480 3.43 9.17 -3.95
CA LEU A 480 4.02 10.49 -3.69
C LEU A 480 5.02 10.42 -2.53
N LEU A 481 4.69 9.70 -1.47
CA LEU A 481 5.53 9.54 -0.29
C LEU A 481 6.87 8.87 -0.64
N ARG A 482 6.85 7.81 -1.45
CA ARG A 482 8.05 7.06 -1.84
C ARG A 482 8.87 7.77 -2.91
N HIS A 483 8.24 8.15 -4.02
CA HIS A 483 8.96 8.56 -5.22
C HIS A 483 9.19 10.07 -5.30
N VAL A 484 8.37 10.87 -4.61
CA VAL A 484 8.49 12.34 -4.62
C VAL A 484 9.08 12.81 -3.29
N TYR A 485 8.38 12.58 -2.18
CA TYR A 485 8.77 13.11 -0.87
C TYR A 485 10.10 12.54 -0.38
N ALA A 486 10.23 11.21 -0.30
CA ALA A 486 11.45 10.56 0.19
C ALA A 486 12.63 10.81 -0.76
N SER A 487 12.42 10.74 -2.07
CA SER A 487 13.44 11.05 -3.08
C SER A 487 13.91 12.51 -2.99
N THR A 488 12.99 13.47 -2.83
CA THR A 488 13.34 14.88 -2.67
C THR A 488 14.18 15.12 -1.42
N MET A 489 13.83 14.45 -0.32
CA MET A 489 14.56 14.55 0.94
C MET A 489 15.95 13.91 0.85
N SER A 490 16.08 12.75 0.19
CA SER A 490 17.36 12.04 0.07
C SER A 490 18.33 12.66 -0.95
N SER A 491 17.80 13.09 -2.09
CA SER A 491 18.59 13.54 -3.24
C SER A 491 18.95 15.03 -3.16
N TYR A 492 18.01 15.88 -2.74
CA TYR A 492 18.20 17.33 -2.64
C TYR A 492 18.45 17.81 -1.21
N LYS A 493 18.48 16.91 -0.21
CA LYS A 493 18.69 17.21 1.22
C LYS A 493 17.75 18.31 1.75
N LEU A 494 16.55 18.43 1.18
CA LEU A 494 15.58 19.44 1.61
C LEU A 494 15.05 19.16 3.01
N THR A 495 14.62 20.23 3.70
CA THR A 495 13.95 20.09 5.00
C THR A 495 12.61 19.37 4.87
N ARG A 496 12.12 18.82 5.99
CA ARG A 496 10.83 18.12 6.04
C ARG A 496 9.66 18.97 5.54
N GLN A 497 9.68 20.27 5.86
CA GLN A 497 8.63 21.23 5.47
C GLN A 497 8.71 21.55 3.97
N SER A 498 9.91 21.80 3.45
CA SER A 498 10.13 22.05 2.02
C SER A 498 9.74 20.84 1.17
N ALA A 499 10.11 19.62 1.58
CA ALA A 499 9.73 18.40 0.88
C ALA A 499 8.21 18.16 0.87
N MET A 500 7.54 18.48 1.97
CA MET A 500 6.07 18.45 2.04
C MET A 500 5.45 19.47 1.08
N PHE A 501 5.92 20.72 1.10
CA PHE A 501 5.44 21.78 0.20
C PHE A 501 5.61 21.40 -1.28
N VAL A 502 6.80 20.90 -1.67
CA VAL A 502 7.06 20.43 -3.04
C VAL A 502 6.11 19.30 -3.45
N THR A 503 5.84 18.36 -2.54
CA THR A 503 4.92 17.25 -2.80
C THR A 503 3.47 17.75 -3.01
N PHE A 504 3.01 18.68 -2.18
CA PHE A 504 1.70 19.31 -2.33
C PHE A 504 1.60 20.14 -3.62
N LEU A 505 2.65 20.91 -3.95
CA LEU A 505 2.70 21.71 -5.17
C LEU A 505 2.61 20.85 -6.43
N LEU A 506 3.36 19.74 -6.47
CA LEU A 506 3.30 18.78 -7.57
C LEU A 506 1.91 18.15 -7.68
N SER A 507 1.31 17.75 -6.55
CA SER A 507 -0.07 17.24 -6.50
C SER A 507 -1.05 18.26 -7.05
N ALA A 508 -0.98 19.52 -6.62
CA ALA A 508 -1.86 20.60 -7.06
C ALA A 508 -1.72 20.85 -8.58
N ALA A 509 -0.50 20.85 -9.10
CA ALA A 509 -0.24 21.00 -10.53
C ALA A 509 -0.83 19.85 -11.35
N ALA A 510 -0.71 18.60 -10.87
CA ALA A 510 -1.29 17.44 -11.55
C ALA A 510 -2.82 17.49 -11.57
N HIS A 511 -3.45 17.90 -10.46
CA HIS A 511 -4.90 18.07 -10.39
C HIS A 511 -5.40 19.20 -11.31
N GLU A 512 -4.71 20.34 -11.36
CA GLU A 512 -5.03 21.41 -12.31
C GLU A 512 -4.88 20.94 -13.76
N LEU A 513 -3.84 20.14 -14.06
CA LEU A 513 -3.65 19.60 -15.40
C LEU A 513 -4.84 18.70 -15.80
N VAL A 514 -5.31 17.83 -14.91
CA VAL A 514 -6.51 17.02 -15.15
C VAL A 514 -7.72 17.91 -15.42
N MET A 515 -7.94 18.94 -14.60
CA MET A 515 -9.06 19.87 -14.80
C MET A 515 -8.93 20.65 -16.12
N ALA A 516 -7.73 21.10 -16.47
CA ALA A 516 -7.48 21.83 -17.69
C ALA A 516 -7.77 20.99 -18.93
N ILE A 517 -7.50 19.69 -18.89
CA ILE A 517 -7.78 18.77 -19.99
C ILE A 517 -9.28 18.46 -20.06
N VAL A 518 -9.92 18.14 -18.93
CA VAL A 518 -11.35 17.79 -18.87
C VAL A 518 -12.23 18.98 -19.29
N THR A 519 -11.90 20.18 -18.82
CA THR A 519 -12.68 21.41 -19.11
C THR A 519 -12.22 22.14 -20.36
N LYS A 520 -11.07 21.74 -20.94
CA LYS A 520 -10.38 22.43 -22.04
C LYS A 520 -10.07 23.90 -21.76
N LYS A 521 -9.96 24.28 -20.49
CA LYS A 521 -9.70 25.65 -20.01
C LYS A 521 -8.65 25.65 -18.90
N ILE A 522 -7.68 26.55 -18.97
CA ILE A 522 -6.70 26.75 -17.89
C ILE A 522 -7.22 27.87 -16.98
N ARG A 523 -7.49 27.59 -15.69
CA ARG A 523 -8.07 28.56 -14.75
C ARG A 523 -7.37 28.67 -13.40
N PHE A 524 -6.67 27.63 -12.96
CA PHE A 524 -5.97 27.56 -11.67
C PHE A 524 -6.87 27.61 -10.43
N TYR A 525 -8.19 27.38 -10.55
CA TYR A 525 -9.09 27.35 -9.38
C TYR A 525 -8.80 26.16 -8.48
N LEU A 526 -8.62 24.96 -9.05
CA LEU A 526 -8.28 23.76 -8.28
C LEU A 526 -6.88 23.86 -7.70
N PHE A 527 -5.93 24.37 -8.47
CA PHE A 527 -4.59 24.67 -7.97
C PHE A 527 -4.63 25.58 -6.73
N ALA A 528 -5.32 26.72 -6.82
CA ALA A 528 -5.40 27.69 -5.72
C ALA A 528 -6.07 27.09 -4.47
N LEU A 529 -7.17 26.34 -4.64
CA LEU A 529 -7.86 25.70 -3.52
C LEU A 529 -7.01 24.59 -2.87
N GLN A 530 -6.22 23.83 -3.64
CA GLN A 530 -5.29 22.85 -3.05
C GLN A 530 -4.14 23.53 -2.28
N ILE A 531 -3.57 24.62 -2.80
CA ILE A 531 -2.54 25.37 -2.07
C ILE A 531 -3.11 26.02 -0.81
N ALA A 532 -4.37 26.49 -0.84
CA ALA A 532 -5.07 27.01 0.32
C ALA A 532 -5.28 25.97 1.44
N GLN A 533 -5.17 24.67 1.15
CA GLN A 533 -5.18 23.64 2.19
C GLN A 533 -3.98 23.75 3.14
N ILE A 534 -2.82 24.26 2.69
CA ILE A 534 -1.62 24.39 3.54
C ILE A 534 -1.86 25.38 4.70
N PRO A 535 -2.35 26.62 4.47
CA PRO A 535 -2.84 27.48 5.53
C PRO A 535 -3.91 26.83 6.42
N LEU A 536 -4.87 26.10 5.83
CA LEU A 536 -5.91 25.42 6.62
C LEU A 536 -5.33 24.32 7.53
N ILE A 537 -4.27 23.62 7.10
CA ILE A 537 -3.52 22.67 7.95
C ILE A 537 -2.87 23.41 9.11
N ALA A 538 -2.29 24.59 8.88
CA ALA A 538 -1.69 25.40 9.95
C ALA A 538 -2.76 25.86 10.96
N ILE A 539 -3.95 26.26 10.50
CA ILE A 539 -5.10 26.61 11.34
C ILE A 539 -5.58 25.38 12.13
N GLY A 540 -5.69 24.21 11.51
CA GLY A 540 -6.07 22.97 12.18
C GLY A 540 -5.08 22.53 13.28
N ARG A 541 -3.83 23.01 13.25
CA ARG A 541 -2.82 22.76 14.29
C ARG A 541 -2.93 23.70 15.49
N ILE A 542 -3.78 24.73 15.43
CA ILE A 542 -4.02 25.64 16.56
C ILE A 542 -4.56 24.83 17.75
N PRO A 543 -4.03 25.04 18.98
CA PRO A 543 -4.40 24.24 20.16
C PRO A 543 -5.92 24.18 20.45
N ALA A 544 -6.66 25.25 20.16
CA ALA A 544 -8.11 25.32 20.38
C ALA A 544 -8.89 24.31 19.51
N ILE A 545 -8.52 24.17 18.23
CA ILE A 545 -9.14 23.22 17.30
C ILE A 545 -8.61 21.81 17.55
N ARG A 546 -7.29 21.69 17.76
CA ARG A 546 -6.64 20.39 18.00
C ARG A 546 -7.13 19.68 19.26
N ARG A 547 -7.51 20.44 20.30
CA ARG A 547 -8.05 19.88 21.55
C ARG A 547 -9.47 19.33 21.39
N ASN A 548 -10.24 19.82 20.42
CA ASN A 548 -11.62 19.40 20.16
C ASN A 548 -11.74 18.67 18.81
N LYS A 549 -11.66 17.34 18.86
CA LYS A 549 -11.77 16.48 17.67
C LYS A 549 -13.07 16.68 16.90
N LEU A 550 -14.18 16.93 17.60
CA LEU A 550 -15.48 17.18 16.96
C LEU A 550 -15.43 18.47 16.14
N LEU A 551 -14.90 19.55 16.71
CA LEU A 551 -14.77 20.82 16.00
C LEU A 551 -13.86 20.70 14.77
N GLY A 552 -12.75 19.97 14.89
CA GLY A 552 -11.87 19.67 13.76
C GLY A 552 -12.60 18.93 12.63
N ASN A 553 -13.41 17.93 12.97
CA ASN A 553 -14.19 17.18 11.99
C ASN A 553 -15.31 18.02 11.34
N ILE A 554 -15.99 18.88 12.10
CA ILE A 554 -16.99 19.83 11.57
C ILE A 554 -16.33 20.78 10.55
N VAL A 555 -15.18 21.38 10.91
CA VAL A 555 -14.44 22.28 10.01
C VAL A 555 -13.99 21.54 8.75
N PHE A 556 -13.55 20.29 8.88
CA PHE A 556 -13.21 19.43 7.75
C PHE A 556 -14.41 19.22 6.81
N TRP A 557 -15.56 18.79 7.32
CA TRP A 557 -16.75 18.54 6.51
C TRP A 557 -17.32 19.81 5.86
N ILE A 558 -17.37 20.93 6.59
CA ILE A 558 -17.78 22.23 6.03
C ILE A 558 -16.82 22.63 4.89
N GLY A 559 -15.51 22.47 5.10
CA GLY A 559 -14.52 22.77 4.07
C GLY A 559 -14.67 21.89 2.83
N LEU A 560 -15.01 20.61 3.01
CA LEU A 560 -15.28 19.67 1.91
C LEU A 560 -16.56 20.04 1.14
N TYR A 561 -17.63 20.37 1.86
CA TYR A 561 -18.91 20.86 1.29
C TYR A 561 -18.76 22.21 0.58
N ALA A 562 -17.87 23.08 1.02
CA ALA A 562 -17.59 24.33 0.35
C ALA A 562 -16.73 24.12 -0.91
N GLY A 563 -15.72 23.25 -0.86
CA GLY A 563 -14.70 23.11 -1.91
C GLY A 563 -15.21 22.53 -3.23
N PHE A 564 -15.88 21.37 -3.22
CA PHE A 564 -16.30 20.70 -4.46
C PHE A 564 -17.37 21.46 -5.27
N PRO A 565 -18.44 21.97 -4.65
CA PRO A 565 -19.47 22.72 -5.37
C PRO A 565 -18.90 24.04 -5.89
N LEU A 566 -18.01 24.68 -5.12
CA LEU A 566 -17.28 25.87 -5.54
C LEU A 566 -16.48 25.62 -6.82
N LEU A 567 -15.75 24.50 -6.86
CA LEU A 567 -15.00 24.09 -8.05
C LEU A 567 -15.92 23.90 -9.25
N CYS A 568 -17.03 23.18 -9.09
CA CYS A 568 -17.96 22.98 -10.19
C CYS A 568 -18.51 24.31 -10.70
N VAL A 569 -19.08 25.15 -9.83
CA VAL A 569 -19.63 26.45 -10.24
C VAL A 569 -18.55 27.29 -10.90
N ALA A 570 -17.32 27.29 -10.38
CA ALA A 570 -16.21 28.04 -10.96
C ALA A 570 -15.77 27.53 -12.34
N TYR A 571 -15.71 26.21 -12.58
CA TYR A 571 -15.28 25.65 -13.87
C TYR A 571 -16.42 25.54 -14.91
N CYS A 572 -17.67 25.41 -14.46
CA CYS A 572 -18.85 25.30 -15.33
C CYS A 572 -19.43 26.67 -15.68
N ALA A 573 -19.57 27.59 -14.72
CA ALA A 573 -20.19 28.90 -14.95
C ALA A 573 -19.23 29.92 -15.56
N TYR A 574 -17.97 29.92 -15.09
CA TYR A 574 -16.97 30.92 -15.43
C TYR A 574 -15.93 30.38 -16.40
#